data_AF-A0A2V3TWW0-F1
#
_entry.id   AF-A0A2V3TWW0-F1
#
_cell.length_a   1.000
_cell.length_b   1.000
_cell.length_c   1.000
_cell.angle_alpha   90.00
_cell.angle_beta   90.00
_cell.angle_gamma   90.00
#
_symmetry.space_group_name_H-M   'P 1'
#
loop_
_entity.id
_entity.type
_entity.pdbx_description
1 polymer ?
#
loop_
_entity_poly.entity_id
_entity_poly.type
_entity_poly.pdbx_seq_one_letter_code
_entity_poly.pdbx_strand_id
1 'polypeptide(L)' 'MLIRDGEGDALPDLAAARALVLDTLREMRRLPHIYGPPRAWQRDVFVITDEAGGVLTEIPCDTPA' A
#
# COMPACT_ATOMS: atom_id res chain seq x y z
N MET A 1 0.89 18.24 -2.37
CA MET A 1 1.94 17.31 -2.81
C MET A 1 1.22 16.00 -3.05
N LEU A 2 1.01 15.65 -4.32
CA LEU A 2 -0.01 14.71 -4.76
C LEU A 2 0.64 13.42 -5.25
N ILE A 3 0.81 12.44 -4.36
CA ILE A 3 1.48 11.17 -4.69
C ILE A 3 0.81 10.50 -5.90
N ARG A 4 1.56 10.31 -7.00
CA ARG A 4 1.12 9.57 -8.19
C ARG A 4 1.89 8.27 -8.28
N ASP A 5 1.17 7.16 -8.32
CA ASP A 5 1.69 5.91 -8.87
C ASP A 5 1.21 5.79 -10.33
N GLY A 6 1.90 5.01 -11.17
CA GLY A 6 1.61 4.91 -12.62
C GLY A 6 0.19 4.39 -12.95
N GLU A 7 -0.45 3.77 -11.96
CA GLU A 7 -1.87 3.36 -11.92
C GLU A 7 -2.52 3.82 -10.58
N GLY A 8 -1.99 4.88 -9.97
CA GLY A 8 -2.21 5.22 -8.56
C GLY A 8 -3.32 6.21 -8.28
N ASP A 9 -4.02 5.97 -7.16
CA ASP A 9 -4.86 6.96 -6.52
C ASP A 9 -4.04 8.19 -6.11
N ALA A 10 -4.47 9.36 -6.58
CA ALA A 10 -3.89 10.64 -6.22
C ALA A 10 -4.31 11.00 -4.77
N LEU A 11 -3.39 10.84 -3.81
CA LEU A 11 -3.68 11.04 -2.40
C LEU A 11 -3.13 12.40 -1.90
N PRO A 12 -3.89 13.11 -1.04
CA PRO A 12 -3.56 14.49 -0.65
C PRO A 12 -2.33 14.60 0.26
N ASP A 13 -2.03 13.54 1.01
CA ASP A 13 -0.95 13.49 1.99
C ASP A 13 -0.52 12.04 2.32
N LEU A 14 0.60 11.93 3.05
CA LEU A 14 1.17 10.65 3.48
C LEU A 14 0.24 9.87 4.41
N ALA A 15 -0.58 10.54 5.21
CA ALA A 15 -1.51 9.86 6.12
C ALA A 15 -2.66 9.21 5.33
N ALA A 16 -3.17 9.88 4.30
CA ALA A 16 -4.14 9.32 3.36
C ALA A 16 -3.54 8.11 2.60
N ALA A 17 -2.29 8.21 2.13
CA ALA A 17 -1.57 7.10 1.51
C ALA A 17 -1.41 5.91 2.45
N ARG A 18 -1.02 6.17 3.70
CA ARG A 18 -0.91 5.12 4.72
C ARG A 18 -2.25 4.47 5.04
N ALA A 19 -3.33 5.26 5.12
CA ALA A 19 -4.67 4.74 5.37
C ALA A 19 -5.15 3.82 4.25
N LEU A 20 -4.91 4.20 2.98
CA LEU A 20 -5.26 3.37 1.82
C LEU A 20 -4.49 2.05 1.82
N VAL A 21 -3.18 2.09 2.12
CA VAL A 21 -2.36 0.87 2.22
C VAL A 21 -2.91 -0.07 3.31
N LEU A 22 -3.27 0.46 4.47
CA LEU A 22 -3.81 -0.35 5.57
C LEU A 22 -5.18 -0.96 5.22
N ASP A 23 -6.05 -0.22 4.53
CA ASP A 23 -7.34 -0.75 4.07
C ASP A 23 -7.15 -1.83 2.99
N THR A 24 -6.22 -1.62 2.06
CA THR A 24 -5.83 -2.61 1.04
C THR A 24 -5.31 -3.89 1.69
N LEU A 25 -4.42 -3.79 2.68
CA LEU A 25 -3.93 -4.94 3.43
C LEU A 25 -5.05 -5.67 4.17
N ARG A 26 -6.02 -4.94 4.72
CA ARG A 26 -7.20 -5.53 5.37
C ARG A 26 -8.07 -6.28 4.37
N GLU A 27 -8.24 -5.76 3.16
CA GLU A 27 -8.96 -6.42 2.09
C GLU A 27 -8.24 -7.68 1.59
N MET A 28 -6.93 -7.60 1.31
CA MET A 28 -6.10 -8.74 0.92
C MET A 28 -6.17 -9.88 1.93
N ARG A 29 -6.21 -9.56 3.23
CA ARG A 29 -6.38 -10.55 4.32
C ARG A 29 -7.76 -11.22 4.29
N ARG A 30 -8.81 -10.50 3.88
CA ARG A 30 -10.20 -11.01 3.82
C ARG A 30 -10.46 -11.81 2.55
N LEU A 31 -9.72 -11.56 1.48
CA LEU A 31 -9.94 -12.14 0.15
C LEU A 31 -8.73 -12.95 -0.36
N PRO A 32 -8.29 -14.00 0.35
CA PRO A 32 -7.14 -14.81 -0.06
C PRO A 32 -7.37 -15.58 -1.38
N HIS A 33 -8.62 -15.69 -1.83
CA HIS A 33 -8.96 -16.29 -3.12
C HIS A 33 -8.72 -15.34 -4.32
N ILE A 34 -8.63 -14.03 -4.07
CA ILE A 34 -8.32 -13.00 -5.08
C ILE A 34 -6.82 -12.70 -5.08
N TYR A 35 -6.25 -12.41 -3.90
CA TYR A 35 -4.87 -11.96 -3.76
C TYR A 35 -3.87 -13.08 -3.45
N GLY A 36 -4.35 -14.31 -3.36
CA GLY A 36 -3.55 -15.46 -2.97
C GLY A 36 -3.30 -15.55 -1.46
N PRO A 37 -2.60 -16.62 -1.03
CA PRO A 37 -2.38 -16.89 0.38
C PRO A 37 -1.52 -15.79 1.03
N PRO A 38 -1.83 -15.37 2.27
CA PRO A 38 -1.08 -14.32 2.95
C PRO A 38 0.43 -14.51 3.00
N ARG A 39 0.90 -15.76 3.09
CA ARG A 39 2.33 -16.08 3.08
C ARG A 39 3.06 -15.65 1.80
N ALA A 40 2.36 -15.48 0.69
CA ALA A 40 2.95 -15.06 -0.58
C ALA A 40 3.32 -13.58 -0.56
N TRP A 41 2.45 -12.72 -0.01
CA TRP A 41 2.61 -11.27 -0.05
C TRP A 41 3.02 -10.63 1.29
N GLN A 42 2.97 -11.36 2.42
CA GLN A 42 3.34 -10.82 3.74
C GLN A 42 4.81 -10.40 3.87
N ARG A 43 5.68 -10.86 2.96
CA ARG A 43 7.10 -10.48 2.94
C ARG A 43 7.36 -9.24 2.09
N ASP A 44 6.35 -8.77 1.36
CA ASP A 44 6.46 -7.63 0.48
C ASP A 44 6.22 -6.32 1.24
N VAL A 45 6.47 -5.21 0.55
CA VAL A 45 6.26 -3.85 1.05
C VAL A 45 5.40 -3.07 0.06
N PHE A 46 4.51 -2.23 0.60
CA PHE A 46 3.89 -1.16 -0.17
C PHE A 46 4.82 0.05 -0.17
N VAL A 47 5.19 0.51 -1.36
CA VAL A 47 6.04 1.70 -1.54
C VAL A 47 5.15 2.90 -1.80
N ILE A 48 5.27 3.92 -0.97
CA ILE A 48 4.61 5.20 -1.17
C ILE A 48 5.65 6.16 -1.74
N THR A 49 5.41 6.66 -2.95
CA THR A 49 6.30 7.59 -3.65
C THR A 49 5.78 9.03 -3.62
N ASP A 50 6.56 10.01 -4.07
CA ASP A 50 6.08 11.35 -4.39
C ASP A 50 5.76 11.51 -5.88
N GLU A 51 5.37 12.72 -6.28
CA GLU A 51 5.08 13.09 -7.68
C GLU A 51 6.24 12.88 -8.65
N ALA A 52 7.48 12.87 -8.15
CA ALA A 52 8.68 12.65 -8.93
C ALA A 52 9.14 11.17 -8.90
N GLY A 53 8.38 10.29 -8.24
CA GLY A 53 8.75 8.88 -8.05
C GLY A 53 9.76 8.63 -6.93
N GLY A 54 10.05 9.64 -6.11
CA GLY A 54 10.90 9.50 -4.94
C GLY A 54 10.20 8.72 -3.83
N VAL A 55 10.86 7.73 -3.23
CA VAL A 55 10.27 6.95 -2.14
C VAL A 55 10.12 7.83 -0.89
N LEU A 56 8.89 7.98 -0.41
CA LEU A 56 8.58 8.68 0.84
C LEU A 56 8.58 7.72 2.02
N THR A 57 8.00 6.53 1.86
CA THR A 57 7.99 5.49 2.91
C THR A 57 7.66 4.11 2.33
N GLU A 58 8.00 3.09 3.10
CA GLU A 58 7.69 1.69 2.81
C GLU A 58 6.87 1.12 3.97
N ILE A 59 5.78 0.44 3.67
CA ILE A 59 4.90 -0.17 4.67
C ILE A 59 4.95 -1.69 4.48
N PRO A 60 5.49 -2.45 5.44
CA PRO A 60 5.49 -3.91 5.39
C PRO A 60 4.07 -4.48 5.32
N CYS A 61 3.85 -5.48 4.47
CA CYS A 61 2.54 -6.12 4.35
C CYS A 61 2.13 -6.94 5.59
N ASP A 62 3.09 -7.26 6.47
CA ASP A 62 2.80 -7.87 7.77
C ASP A 62 2.28 -6.86 8.81
N THR A 63 2.33 -5.55 8.52
CA THR A 63 1.90 -4.50 9.44
C THR A 63 0.48 -4.79 9.98
N PRO A 64 0.28 -4.78 11.32
CA PRO A 64 -1.05 -4.91 11.89
C PRO A 64 -1.91 -3.72 11.44
N ALA A 65 -3.06 -4.02 10.86
CA ALA A 65 -4.02 -3.01 10.41
C ALA A 65 -4.80 -2.43 11.60
#